data_AF-A0A258LP23-F1
#
_entry.id   AF-A0A258LP23-F1
#
_cell.length_a   1.000
_cell.length_b   1.000
_cell.length_c   1.000
_cell.angle_alpha   90.00
_cell.angle_beta   90.00
_cell.angle_gamma   90.00
#
_symmetry.space_group_name_H-M   'P 1'
#
loop_
_entity.id
_entity.type
_entity.pdbx_description
1 polymer ?
#
loop_
_entity_poly.entity_id
_entity_poly.type
_entity_poly.pdbx_seq_one_letter_code
_entity_poly.pdbx_strand_id
1 'polypeptide(L)'
;MAGDHSGLPSIAAILERLPAEAKGAAFIELPDAGEELDLARPADVRLVYLHRNGASAGTTTLLQDAVTAMDWPDGQRVAAWIAAESTAARALRAELKEVRRLPPRDLVAVGYWKRGFSETDYGAAHDHDRDADYHRAAEQEEAA
;
A
#
# COMPACT_ATOMS: atom_id res chain seq x y z
N MET A 1 4.01 -2.78 -3.67
CA MET A 1 3.65 -2.24 -2.34
C MET A 1 3.59 -0.73 -2.42
N ALA A 2 2.69 -0.09 -1.69
CA ALA A 2 2.62 1.36 -1.62
C ALA A 2 2.21 1.82 -0.22
N GLY A 3 2.83 2.88 0.29
CA GLY A 3 2.47 3.41 1.60
C GLY A 3 2.99 4.81 1.83
N ASP A 4 2.44 5.50 2.82
CA ASP A 4 3.00 6.76 3.29
C ASP A 4 3.95 6.54 4.47
N HIS A 5 4.42 7.62 5.10
CA HIS A 5 5.31 7.56 6.25
C HIS A 5 4.78 6.64 7.38
N SER A 6 3.46 6.52 7.57
CA SER A 6 2.88 5.61 8.58
C SER A 6 2.94 4.13 8.18
N GLY A 7 2.91 3.85 6.87
CA GLY A 7 3.00 2.48 6.32
C GLY A 7 4.44 1.98 6.16
N LEU A 8 5.43 2.87 6.16
CA LEU A 8 6.86 2.57 5.97
C LEU A 8 7.35 1.38 6.83
N PRO A 9 7.07 1.30 8.16
CA PRO A 9 7.54 0.17 8.96
C PRO A 9 7.01 -1.18 8.49
N SER A 10 5.74 -1.24 8.07
CA SER A 10 5.14 -2.47 7.56
C SER A 10 5.77 -2.92 6.23
N ILE A 11 6.05 -1.96 5.34
CA ILE A 11 6.68 -2.23 4.04
C ILE A 11 8.12 -2.69 4.23
N ALA A 12 8.88 -2.04 5.10
CA ALA A 12 10.26 -2.43 5.43
C ALA A 12 10.30 -3.89 5.93
N ALA A 13 9.44 -4.24 6.88
CA ALA A 13 9.37 -5.60 7.41
C ALA A 13 9.01 -6.66 6.35
N ILE A 14 8.16 -6.32 5.38
CA ILE A 14 7.85 -7.21 4.26
C ILE A 14 9.07 -7.35 3.33
N LEU A 15 9.69 -6.23 2.92
CA LEU A 15 10.85 -6.21 2.03
C LEU A 15 11.99 -7.10 2.54
N GLU A 16 12.29 -7.02 3.83
CA GLU A 16 13.34 -7.81 4.50
C GLU A 16 13.09 -9.32 4.46
N ARG A 17 11.82 -9.74 4.35
CA ARG A 17 11.41 -11.14 4.41
C ARG A 17 11.08 -11.74 3.05
N LEU A 18 11.12 -10.94 1.98
CA LEU A 18 10.87 -11.45 0.63
C LEU A 18 11.95 -12.47 0.21
N PRO A 19 11.57 -13.51 -0.54
CA PRO A 19 12.55 -14.38 -1.21
C PRO A 19 13.48 -13.57 -2.11
N ALA A 20 14.72 -14.05 -2.30
CA ALA A 20 15.74 -13.35 -3.09
C ALA A 20 15.33 -13.14 -4.56
N GLU A 21 14.47 -14.03 -5.09
CA GLU A 21 13.97 -14.03 -6.45
C GLU A 21 12.72 -13.13 -6.63
N ALA A 22 12.22 -12.51 -5.56
CA ALA A 22 11.05 -11.67 -5.63
C ALA A 22 11.32 -10.43 -6.51
N LYS A 23 10.30 -10.05 -7.28
CA LYS A 23 10.33 -8.91 -8.20
C LYS A 23 9.19 -7.96 -7.89
N GLY A 24 9.40 -6.66 -8.08
CA GLY A 24 8.31 -5.71 -7.96
C GLY A 24 8.76 -4.28 -7.68
N ALA A 25 7.86 -3.53 -7.04
CA ALA A 25 8.10 -2.14 -6.66
C ALA A 25 7.50 -1.85 -5.27
N ALA A 26 8.19 -1.00 -4.52
CA ALA A 26 7.74 -0.37 -3.29
C ALA A 26 7.77 1.15 -3.48
N PHE A 27 6.61 1.78 -3.38
CA PHE A 27 6.45 3.23 -3.43
C PHE A 27 6.18 3.77 -2.04
N ILE A 28 6.98 4.72 -1.57
CA ILE A 28 6.87 5.25 -0.21
C ILE A 28 6.77 6.77 -0.24
N GLU A 29 5.65 7.31 0.23
CA GLU A 29 5.43 8.75 0.32
C GLU A 29 5.99 9.32 1.64
N LEU A 30 6.94 10.25 1.52
CA LEU A 30 7.64 10.89 2.64
C LEU A 30 7.53 12.42 2.56
N PRO A 31 7.76 13.14 3.67
CA PRO A 31 7.86 14.61 3.63
C PRO A 31 8.89 15.10 2.60
N ASP A 32 10.11 14.55 2.68
CA ASP A 32 11.27 14.91 1.88
C ASP A 32 12.37 13.84 1.98
N ALA A 33 13.48 14.07 1.29
CA ALA A 33 14.61 13.13 1.17
C ALA A 33 15.34 12.85 2.50
N GLY A 34 15.20 13.72 3.51
CA GLY A 34 15.82 13.54 4.83
C GLY A 34 15.21 12.40 5.65
N GLU A 35 14.03 11.94 5.24
CA GLU A 35 13.29 10.85 5.89
C GLU A 35 13.47 9.51 5.15
N GLU A 36 14.25 9.48 4.06
CA GLU A 36 14.56 8.24 3.35
C GLU A 36 15.37 7.29 4.24
N LEU A 37 15.06 6.00 4.15
CA LEU A 37 15.80 4.94 4.84
C LEU A 37 16.46 4.03 3.82
N ASP A 38 17.65 3.52 4.12
CA ASP A 38 18.22 2.45 3.30
C ASP A 38 17.56 1.11 3.68
N LEU A 39 16.56 0.69 2.90
CA LEU A 39 15.79 -0.52 3.16
C LEU A 39 16.38 -1.73 2.42
N ALA A 40 16.71 -2.77 3.20
CA ALA A 40 17.08 -4.07 2.67
C ALA A 40 15.93 -4.69 1.86
N ARG A 41 16.24 -5.19 0.67
CA ARG A 41 15.28 -5.76 -0.27
C ARG A 41 15.96 -6.64 -1.31
N PRO A 42 15.22 -7.55 -1.97
CA PRO A 42 15.70 -8.26 -3.16
C PRO A 42 16.13 -7.30 -4.28
N ALA A 43 17.12 -7.70 -5.07
CA ALA A 43 17.72 -6.85 -6.10
C ALA A 43 16.73 -6.41 -7.19
N ASP A 44 15.77 -7.28 -7.52
CA ASP A 44 14.74 -7.03 -8.53
C ASP A 44 13.49 -6.31 -7.96
N VAL A 45 13.56 -5.81 -6.72
CA VAL A 45 12.53 -4.95 -6.13
C VAL A 45 12.99 -3.50 -6.16
N ARG A 46 12.30 -2.69 -6.98
CA ARG A 46 12.54 -1.23 -7.03
C ARG A 46 11.97 -0.58 -5.77
N LEU A 47 12.75 0.28 -5.13
CA LEU A 47 12.30 1.17 -4.05
C LEU A 47 12.27 2.58 -4.58
N VAL A 48 11.13 3.25 -4.45
CA VAL A 48 10.91 4.60 -4.97
C VAL A 48 10.33 5.46 -3.86
N TYR A 49 11.06 6.50 -3.49
CA TYR A 49 10.59 7.51 -2.56
C TYR A 49 9.87 8.63 -3.30
N LEU A 50 8.72 9.03 -2.77
CA LEU A 50 7.84 10.05 -3.32
C LEU A 50 7.76 11.19 -2.32
N HIS A 51 8.31 12.35 -2.66
CA HIS A 51 8.41 13.46 -1.72
C HIS A 51 7.25 14.43 -1.86
N ARG A 52 6.59 14.73 -0.73
CA ARG A 52 5.51 15.72 -0.67
C ARG A 52 5.98 17.15 -0.92
N ASN A 53 7.27 17.44 -0.68
CA ASN A 53 7.88 18.75 -0.96
C ASN A 53 7.09 19.93 -0.38
N GLY A 54 6.70 19.81 0.90
CA GLY A 54 5.96 20.83 1.64
C GLY A 54 4.43 20.67 1.61
N ALA A 55 3.88 19.75 0.81
CA ALA A 55 2.46 19.41 0.92
C ALA A 55 2.14 18.65 2.22
N SER A 56 0.96 18.89 2.77
CA SER A 56 0.49 18.19 3.97
C SER A 56 0.25 16.70 3.68
N ALA A 57 0.51 15.84 4.67
CA ALA A 57 0.21 14.41 4.56
C ALA A 57 -1.28 14.18 4.24
N GLY A 58 -1.58 13.18 3.40
CA GLY A 58 -2.96 12.85 3.01
C GLY A 58 -3.63 13.89 2.11
N THR A 59 -2.84 14.74 1.42
CA THR A 59 -3.35 15.73 0.45
C THR A 59 -2.82 15.56 -0.97
N THR A 60 -1.88 14.64 -1.18
CA THR A 60 -1.29 14.38 -2.50
C THR A 60 -1.88 13.14 -3.17
N THR A 61 -1.59 12.97 -4.45
CA THR A 61 -1.92 11.76 -5.23
C THR A 61 -0.67 10.94 -5.59
N LEU A 62 0.48 11.23 -4.97
CA LEU A 62 1.78 10.68 -5.40
C LEU A 62 1.78 9.15 -5.46
N LEU A 63 1.17 8.48 -4.46
CA LEU A 63 1.10 7.02 -4.43
C LEU A 63 0.22 6.46 -5.55
N GLN A 64 -0.94 7.07 -5.78
CA GLN A 64 -1.86 6.70 -6.84
C GLN A 64 -1.20 6.87 -8.21
N ASP A 65 -0.59 8.03 -8.45
CA ASP A 65 0.07 8.36 -9.70
C ASP A 65 1.20 7.39 -9.99
N ALA A 66 2.03 7.07 -8.99
CA ALA A 66 3.15 6.14 -9.14
C ALA A 66 2.69 4.70 -9.42
N VAL A 67 1.65 4.22 -8.73
CA VAL A 67 1.11 2.87 -8.96
C VAL A 67 0.43 2.76 -10.32
N THR A 68 -0.31 3.79 -10.75
CA THR A 68 -0.98 3.77 -12.06
C THR A 68 0.01 3.90 -13.22
N ALA A 69 1.12 4.63 -13.04
CA ALA A 69 2.13 4.84 -14.06
C ALA A 69 3.15 3.69 -14.18
N MET A 70 3.18 2.74 -13.25
CA MET A 70 4.15 1.65 -13.31
C MET A 70 3.85 0.67 -14.46
N ASP A 71 4.91 0.12 -15.05
CA ASP A 71 4.77 -1.02 -15.95
C ASP A 71 4.17 -2.20 -15.18
N TRP A 72 2.99 -2.63 -15.61
CA TRP A 72 2.29 -3.73 -14.98
C TRP A 72 2.86 -5.07 -15.49
N PRO A 73 3.19 -6.03 -14.60
CA PRO A 73 3.74 -7.33 -15.03
C PRO A 73 2.62 -8.26 -15.52
N ASP A 74 2.13 -7.99 -16.73
CA ASP A 74 1.04 -8.75 -17.36
C ASP A 74 1.34 -10.26 -17.41
N GLY A 75 0.32 -11.07 -17.11
CA GLY A 75 0.40 -12.53 -17.12
C GLY A 75 1.13 -13.16 -15.92
N GLN A 76 1.62 -12.36 -14.98
CA GLN A 76 2.23 -12.84 -13.73
C GLN A 76 1.29 -12.64 -12.55
N ARG A 77 1.40 -13.50 -11.52
CA ARG A 77 0.68 -13.28 -10.26
C ARG A 77 1.32 -12.10 -9.53
N VAL A 78 0.50 -11.13 -9.13
CA VAL A 78 0.92 -9.95 -8.37
C VAL A 78 0.20 -9.96 -7.03
N ALA A 79 0.95 -9.79 -5.95
CA ALA A 79 0.40 -9.49 -4.63
C ALA A 79 0.65 -8.01 -4.29
N ALA A 80 -0.34 -7.35 -3.70
CA ALA A 80 -0.30 -5.95 -3.34
C ALA A 80 -0.55 -5.75 -1.85
N TRP A 81 0.32 -4.95 -1.23
CA TRP A 81 0.18 -4.44 0.14
C TRP A 81 0.14 -2.91 0.08
N ILE A 82 -0.93 -2.33 0.60
CA ILE A 82 -1.17 -0.89 0.69
C ILE A 82 -1.42 -0.51 2.15
N ALA A 83 -0.62 0.39 2.68
CA ALA A 83 -0.77 0.93 4.05
C ALA A 83 -0.51 2.45 4.02
N ALA A 84 -1.57 3.25 4.04
CA ALA A 84 -1.48 4.70 3.89
C ALA A 84 -2.70 5.39 4.52
N GLU A 85 -2.82 6.71 4.31
CA GLU A 85 -4.06 7.44 4.56
C GLU A 85 -5.26 6.78 3.85
N SER A 86 -6.39 6.69 4.56
CA SER A 86 -7.66 6.04 4.18
C SER A 86 -8.10 6.32 2.74
N THR A 87 -8.10 7.58 2.32
CA THR A 87 -8.57 8.00 1.00
C THR A 87 -7.62 7.47 -0.08
N ALA A 88 -6.31 7.55 0.15
CA ALA A 88 -5.31 7.01 -0.75
C ALA A 88 -5.37 5.47 -0.83
N ALA A 89 -5.45 4.79 0.31
CA ALA A 89 -5.56 3.34 0.39
C ALA A 89 -6.81 2.82 -0.35
N ARG A 90 -7.95 3.49 -0.20
CA ARG A 90 -9.19 3.15 -0.92
C ARG A 90 -9.10 3.38 -2.42
N ALA A 91 -8.47 4.47 -2.86
CA ALA A 91 -8.28 4.75 -4.27
C ALA A 91 -7.39 3.68 -4.92
N LEU A 92 -6.28 3.32 -4.27
CA LEU A 92 -5.39 2.24 -4.71
C LEU A 92 -6.09 0.88 -4.69
N ARG A 93 -6.89 0.58 -3.66
CA ARG A 93 -7.72 -0.63 -3.61
C ARG A 93 -8.65 -0.72 -4.82
N ALA A 94 -9.34 0.37 -5.16
CA ALA A 94 -10.24 0.41 -6.30
C ALA A 94 -9.50 0.22 -7.64
N GLU A 95 -8.37 0.90 -7.85
CA GLU A 95 -7.52 0.71 -9.04
C GLU A 95 -7.07 -0.76 -9.17
N LEU A 96 -6.51 -1.33 -8.11
CA LEU A 96 -5.97 -2.68 -8.15
C LEU A 96 -7.07 -3.75 -8.30
N LYS A 97 -8.20 -3.56 -7.62
CA LYS A 97 -9.31 -4.52 -7.67
C LYS A 97 -10.13 -4.40 -8.96
N GLU A 98 -10.53 -3.20 -9.35
CA GLU A 98 -11.51 -3.02 -10.42
C GLU A 98 -10.84 -2.87 -11.80
N VAL A 99 -9.69 -2.19 -11.86
CA VAL A 99 -8.96 -1.96 -13.12
C VAL A 99 -7.95 -3.07 -13.38
N ARG A 100 -7.09 -3.38 -12.40
CA ARG A 100 -6.06 -4.43 -12.53
C ARG A 100 -6.57 -5.83 -12.20
N ARG A 101 -7.80 -5.93 -11.67
CA ARG A 101 -8.50 -7.20 -11.41
C ARG A 101 -7.71 -8.16 -10.53
N LEU A 102 -6.97 -7.64 -9.54
CA LEU A 102 -6.33 -8.49 -8.55
C LEU A 102 -7.41 -9.26 -7.79
N PRO A 103 -7.23 -10.58 -7.59
CA PRO A 103 -8.14 -11.33 -6.74
C PRO A 103 -8.01 -10.83 -5.29
N PRO A 104 -9.09 -10.84 -4.49
CA PRO A 104 -9.07 -10.31 -3.12
C PRO A 104 -7.96 -10.88 -2.22
N ARG A 105 -7.63 -12.17 -2.38
CA ARG A 105 -6.53 -12.82 -1.65
C ARG A 105 -5.13 -12.25 -1.94
N ASP A 106 -4.96 -11.59 -3.08
CA ASP A 106 -3.69 -11.01 -3.51
C ASP A 106 -3.65 -9.49 -3.28
N LEU A 107 -4.66 -8.91 -2.61
CA LEU A 107 -4.76 -7.47 -2.35
C LEU A 107 -5.09 -7.21 -0.88
N VAL A 108 -4.13 -6.62 -0.17
CA VAL A 108 -4.34 -6.03 1.15
C VAL A 108 -4.23 -4.52 1.01
N ALA A 109 -5.29 -3.80 1.37
CA ALA A 109 -5.27 -2.34 1.41
C ALA A 109 -5.92 -1.82 2.68
N VAL A 110 -5.11 -1.16 3.52
CA VAL A 110 -5.49 -0.70 4.86
C VAL A 110 -5.29 0.80 4.96
N GLY A 111 -6.35 1.51 5.36
CA GLY A 111 -6.26 2.90 5.80
C GLY A 111 -5.73 2.95 7.23
N TYR A 112 -4.45 3.30 7.41
CA TYR A 112 -3.81 3.36 8.74
C TYR A 112 -4.28 4.56 9.55
N TRP A 113 -4.70 5.63 8.87
CA TRP A 113 -5.20 6.84 9.48
C TRP A 113 -6.12 7.55 8.47
N LYS A 114 -6.94 8.49 8.96
CA LYS A 114 -7.78 9.31 8.08
C LYS A 114 -7.61 10.78 8.39
N ARG A 115 -7.31 11.59 7.37
CA ARG A 115 -7.11 13.03 7.55
C ARG A 115 -8.40 13.68 8.07
N GLY A 116 -8.28 14.45 9.15
CA GLY A 116 -9.41 15.13 9.80
C GLY A 116 -10.13 14.29 10.86
N PHE A 117 -9.64 13.09 11.16
CA PHE A 117 -10.19 12.21 12.19
C PHE A 117 -9.12 11.84 13.22
N SER A 118 -9.54 11.70 14.48
CA SER A 118 -8.79 10.90 15.44
C SER A 118 -8.98 9.41 15.12
N GLU A 119 -8.14 8.53 15.68
CA GLU A 119 -8.31 7.08 15.53
C GLU A 119 -9.71 6.62 15.99
N THR A 120 -10.17 7.10 17.14
CA THR A 120 -11.48 6.77 17.68
C THR A 120 -12.62 7.21 16.75
N ASP A 121 -12.56 8.44 16.24
CA ASP A 121 -13.59 8.96 15.33
C ASP A 121 -13.56 8.27 13.98
N TYR A 122 -12.36 7.90 13.51
CA TYR A 122 -12.19 7.16 12.26
C TYR A 122 -12.85 5.79 12.36
N GLY A 123 -12.55 5.03 13.42
CA GLY A 123 -13.20 3.75 13.68
C GLY A 123 -14.72 3.87 13.82
N ALA A 124 -15.20 4.86 14.56
CA ALA A 124 -16.64 5.05 14.78
C ALA A 124 -17.40 5.46 13.50
N ALA A 125 -16.83 6.35 12.68
CA ALA A 125 -17.52 6.91 11.51
C ALA A 125 -17.35 6.08 10.24
N HIS A 126 -16.24 5.34 10.11
CA HIS A 126 -15.84 4.68 8.87
C HIS A 126 -15.52 3.20 9.03
N ASP A 127 -15.53 2.65 10.24
CA ASP A 127 -15.10 1.27 10.53
C ASP A 127 -13.72 0.95 9.90
N HIS A 128 -12.81 1.92 9.96
CA HIS A 128 -11.48 1.87 9.32
C HIS A 128 -11.48 1.56 7.81
N ASP A 129 -12.61 1.81 7.13
CA ASP A 129 -12.85 1.43 5.74
C ASP A 129 -12.51 -0.05 5.45
N ARG A 130 -12.73 -0.94 6.44
CA ARG A 130 -12.39 -2.36 6.39
C ARG A 130 -12.87 -3.04 5.10
N ASP A 131 -12.01 -3.90 4.54
CA ASP A 131 -12.33 -4.66 3.34
C ASP A 131 -12.92 -6.03 3.71
N ALA A 132 -14.24 -6.15 3.58
CA ALA A 132 -14.92 -7.42 3.83
C ALA A 132 -14.51 -8.54 2.86
N ASP A 133 -14.05 -8.21 1.65
CA ASP A 133 -13.64 -9.21 0.66
C ASP A 133 -12.33 -9.90 1.05
N TYR A 134 -11.38 -9.13 1.59
CA TYR A 134 -10.12 -9.66 2.12
C TYR A 134 -10.38 -10.65 3.27
N HIS A 135 -11.21 -10.26 4.25
CA HIS A 135 -11.50 -11.11 5.40
C HIS A 135 -12.16 -12.44 4.99
N ARG A 136 -13.12 -12.40 4.07
CA ARG A 136 -13.75 -13.62 3.54
C ARG A 136 -12.77 -14.51 2.80
N ALA A 137 -11.84 -13.94 2.03
CA ALA A 137 -10.83 -14.71 1.31
C ALA A 137 -9.85 -15.41 2.28
N ALA A 138 -9.43 -14.72 3.35
CA ALA A 138 -8.56 -15.30 4.37
C ALA A 138 -9.23 -16.46 5.13
N GLU A 139 -10.50 -16.30 5.52
CA GLU A 139 -11.29 -17.35 6.19
C GLU A 139 -11.45 -18.61 5.32
N GLN A 140 -11.62 -18.44 4.01
CA GLN A 140 -11.74 -19.57 3.07
C GLN A 140 -10.44 -20.35 2.89
N GLU A 141 -9.29 -19.68 3.03
CA GLU A 141 -7.97 -20.31 2.92
C GLU A 141 -7.58 -21.07 4.20
N GLU A 142 -7.93 -20.54 5.38
CA GLU A 142 -7.76 -21.27 6.65
C GLU A 142 -8.64 -22.52 6.75
N ALA A 143 -9.74 -22.57 6.00
CA ALA A 143 -10.68 -23.70 5.98
C ALA A 143 -10.35 -24.79 4.93
N ALA A 144 -9.35 -24.58 4.07
CA ALA A 144 -8.97 -25.47 2.96
C ALA A 144 -7.71 -26.29 3.25
#